data_AF-A0A0L7LNH3-F1
#
_entry.id   AF-A0A0L7LNH3-F1
#
_cell.length_a   1.000
_cell.length_b   1.000
_cell.length_c   1.000
_cell.angle_alpha   90.00
_cell.angle_beta   90.00
_cell.angle_gamma   90.00
#
_symmetry.space_group_name_H-M   'P 1'
#
loop_
_entity.id
_entity.type
_entity.pdbx_description
1 polymer ?
#
loop_
_entity_poly.entity_id
_entity_poly.type
_entity_poly.pdbx_seq_one_letter_code
_entity_poly.pdbx_strand_id
1 'polypeptide(L)'
;MVTLICPRGTTISIQVAQYGASASQGSCATDLAEYQPVAVEVVGDTSCIWPSALQTVVEACQKKRQCKFHTSPKAFGIDPCPGSRRFVEVAYKCRPYEFRSKVGCENDVLHLSCNPHSRVAVYSAQYVLRFTACLEPYATETAMRECHGKRRCVLSSDSKMFGKPCRPGSKTYLKVVYTC
;
A
#
# COMPACT_ATOMS: atom_id res chain seq x y z
N MET A 1 -18.16 3.56 -15.32
CA MET A 1 -17.89 4.15 -13.99
C MET A 1 -17.07 3.14 -13.21
N VAL A 2 -15.96 3.56 -12.62
CA VAL A 2 -15.06 2.67 -11.86
C VAL A 2 -15.23 2.95 -10.37
N THR A 3 -15.24 1.89 -9.56
CA THR A 3 -15.37 1.97 -8.10
C THR A 3 -14.18 1.31 -7.44
N LEU A 4 -13.49 2.02 -6.55
CA LEU A 4 -12.43 1.46 -5.72
C LEU A 4 -12.93 1.33 -4.28
N ILE A 5 -12.62 0.22 -3.61
CA ILE A 5 -13.10 -0.08 -2.26
C ILE A 5 -11.98 -0.71 -1.45
N CYS A 6 -11.76 -0.20 -0.26
CA CYS A 6 -10.88 -0.76 0.75
C CYS A 6 -11.66 -1.30 1.96
N PRO A 7 -11.14 -2.32 2.67
CA PRO A 7 -11.72 -2.81 3.93
C PRO A 7 -11.85 -1.71 5.00
N ARG A 8 -12.70 -1.97 6.01
CA ARG A 8 -12.82 -1.07 7.18
C ARG A 8 -11.44 -0.92 7.87
N GLY A 9 -11.18 0.27 8.41
CA GLY A 9 -9.88 0.60 9.02
C GLY A 9 -8.76 0.94 8.02
N THR A 10 -9.04 0.86 6.71
CA THR A 10 -8.06 1.18 5.66
C THR A 10 -8.58 2.22 4.67
N THR A 11 -7.67 2.87 3.97
CA THR A 11 -7.92 3.91 2.97
C THR A 11 -7.16 3.63 1.69
N ILE A 12 -7.70 4.13 0.58
CA ILE A 12 -7.11 4.00 -0.74
C ILE A 12 -5.85 4.87 -0.83
N SER A 13 -4.75 4.25 -1.24
CA SER A 13 -3.52 4.91 -1.65
C SER A 13 -3.25 4.56 -3.11
N ILE A 14 -3.56 5.49 -4.01
CA ILE A 14 -3.27 5.38 -5.44
C ILE A 14 -1.76 5.28 -5.62
N GLN A 15 -1.30 4.30 -6.40
CA GLN A 15 0.11 4.13 -6.78
C GLN A 15 0.31 4.56 -8.24
N VAL A 16 -0.60 4.15 -9.11
CA VAL A 16 -0.60 4.45 -10.54
C VAL A 16 -2.02 4.75 -10.96
N ALA A 17 -2.20 5.77 -11.79
CA ALA A 17 -3.42 5.97 -12.57
C ALA A 17 -3.01 6.53 -13.93
N GLN A 18 -3.25 5.75 -14.97
CA GLN A 18 -2.88 6.07 -16.34
C GLN A 18 -4.08 5.87 -17.24
N TYR A 19 -4.21 6.76 -18.22
CA TYR A 19 -5.29 6.74 -19.20
C TYR A 19 -4.64 6.74 -20.57
N GLY A 20 -4.87 5.68 -21.36
CA GLY A 20 -4.27 5.54 -22.68
C GLY A 20 -4.69 4.28 -23.45
N ALA A 21 -4.12 4.11 -24.63
CA ALA A 21 -4.21 2.89 -25.42
C ALA A 21 -3.05 1.96 -25.03
N SER A 22 -3.32 0.69 -24.76
CA SER A 22 -2.24 -0.26 -24.43
C SER A 22 -1.32 -0.45 -25.63
N ALA A 23 -0.02 -0.27 -25.43
CA ALA A 23 1.01 -0.49 -26.43
C ALA A 23 1.30 -1.98 -26.70
N SER A 24 0.66 -2.93 -26.01
CA SER A 24 0.76 -4.35 -26.37
C SER A 24 -0.26 -5.20 -25.62
N GLN A 25 -0.94 -6.04 -26.40
CA GLN A 25 -1.59 -7.31 -26.04
C GLN A 25 -2.50 -7.37 -24.80
N GLY A 26 -3.81 -7.39 -25.08
CA GLY A 26 -4.72 -8.40 -24.54
C GLY A 26 -5.23 -8.26 -23.10
N SER A 27 -6.29 -7.49 -22.88
CA SER A 27 -7.23 -7.80 -21.78
C SER A 27 -8.69 -7.35 -21.96
N CYS A 28 -9.06 -6.77 -23.11
CA CYS A 28 -10.47 -6.51 -23.44
C CYS A 28 -10.69 -6.65 -24.95
N ALA A 29 -10.57 -7.88 -25.45
CA ALA A 29 -11.07 -8.26 -26.76
C ALA A 29 -12.19 -9.28 -26.55
N THR A 30 -13.44 -8.81 -26.51
CA THR A 30 -14.56 -9.66 -26.97
C THR A 30 -14.43 -9.77 -28.47
N ASP A 31 -14.41 -11.03 -28.93
CA ASP A 31 -14.37 -11.50 -30.31
C ASP A 31 -15.04 -10.56 -31.30
N LEU A 32 -14.40 -10.38 -32.47
CA LEU A 32 -15.04 -10.44 -33.78
C LEU A 32 -13.97 -10.38 -34.89
N ALA A 33 -13.95 -11.47 -35.66
CA ALA A 33 -13.59 -11.62 -37.07
C ALA A 33 -12.12 -11.53 -37.52
N GLU A 34 -11.69 -12.66 -38.09
CA GLU A 34 -10.61 -12.88 -39.04
C GLU A 34 -10.54 -11.77 -40.11
N TYR A 35 -9.34 -11.22 -40.33
CA TYR A 35 -8.72 -10.95 -41.64
C TYR A 35 -7.34 -10.32 -41.38
N GLN A 36 -6.26 -10.95 -41.85
CA GLN A 36 -4.94 -10.34 -41.90
C GLN A 36 -4.94 -9.21 -42.95
N PRO A 37 -4.33 -8.06 -42.65
CA PRO A 37 -3.28 -7.62 -43.55
C PRO A 37 -2.07 -6.96 -42.84
N VAL A 38 -0.89 -7.29 -43.36
CA VAL A 38 0.33 -6.48 -43.49
C VAL A 38 0.65 -5.52 -42.34
N ALA A 39 1.64 -5.89 -41.53
CA ALA A 39 2.28 -5.00 -40.58
C ALA A 39 2.94 -3.82 -41.31
N VAL A 40 2.29 -2.66 -41.27
CA VAL A 40 2.95 -1.37 -41.47
C VAL A 40 3.37 -0.91 -40.10
N GLU A 41 4.67 -1.02 -39.80
CA GLU A 41 5.28 -0.34 -38.66
C GLU A 41 5.17 1.17 -38.88
N VAL A 42 4.10 1.77 -38.36
CA VAL A 42 4.10 3.21 -38.09
C VAL A 42 4.66 3.38 -36.69
N VAL A 43 5.98 3.56 -36.62
CA VAL A 43 6.67 4.12 -35.46
C VAL A 43 6.17 5.55 -35.27
N GLY A 44 5.03 5.68 -34.62
CA GLY A 44 4.45 6.93 -34.16
C GLY A 44 4.52 6.95 -32.65
N ASP A 45 5.62 7.48 -32.12
CA ASP A 45 5.84 7.80 -30.71
C ASP A 45 4.84 8.86 -30.22
N THR A 46 3.58 8.43 -30.10
CA THR A 46 2.46 9.25 -29.63
C THR A 46 1.93 8.57 -28.39
N SER A 47 2.60 8.80 -27.28
CA SER A 47 2.12 8.40 -25.98
C SER A 47 0.79 9.12 -25.71
N CYS A 48 -0.33 8.46 -26.02
CA CYS A 48 -1.69 8.89 -25.70
C CYS A 48 -1.94 8.78 -24.20
N ILE A 49 -1.06 9.37 -23.39
CA ILE A 49 -1.12 9.38 -21.94
C ILE A 49 -1.79 10.66 -21.51
N TRP A 50 -2.77 10.52 -20.64
CA TRP A 50 -3.44 11.67 -20.03
C TRP A 50 -2.81 11.99 -18.67
N PRO A 51 -2.00 13.05 -18.54
CA PRO A 51 -1.27 13.34 -17.29
C PRO A 51 -2.22 13.65 -16.13
N SER A 52 -3.33 14.32 -16.44
CA SER A 52 -4.38 14.70 -15.50
C SER A 52 -5.25 13.53 -15.03
N ALA A 53 -5.17 12.34 -15.66
CA ALA A 53 -5.93 11.18 -15.19
C ALA A 53 -5.49 10.75 -13.79
N LEU A 54 -4.19 10.85 -13.48
CA LEU A 54 -3.66 10.59 -12.14
C LEU A 54 -4.23 11.58 -11.13
N GLN A 55 -4.18 12.87 -11.46
CA GLN A 55 -4.70 13.95 -10.61
C GLN A 55 -6.19 13.73 -10.27
N THR A 56 -7.04 13.49 -11.27
CA THR A 56 -8.47 13.28 -11.09
C THR A 56 -8.76 12.05 -10.21
N VAL A 57 -8.06 10.93 -10.44
CA VAL A 57 -8.27 9.71 -9.66
C VAL A 57 -7.76 9.90 -8.23
N VAL A 58 -6.64 10.58 -8.03
CA VAL A 58 -6.10 10.90 -6.70
C VAL A 58 -7.07 11.79 -5.93
N GLU A 59 -7.56 12.89 -6.52
CA GLU A 59 -8.53 13.78 -5.87
C GLU A 59 -9.85 13.07 -5.54
N ALA A 60 -10.30 12.19 -6.44
CA ALA A 60 -11.52 11.42 -6.24
C ALA A 60 -11.38 10.35 -5.14
N CYS A 61 -10.22 9.70 -5.01
CA CYS A 61 -10.09 8.44 -4.29
C CYS A 61 -9.08 8.43 -3.14
N GLN A 62 -8.04 9.25 -3.18
CA GLN A 62 -6.95 9.21 -2.20
C GLN A 62 -7.48 9.45 -0.79
N LYS A 63 -7.01 8.65 0.17
CA LYS A 63 -7.42 8.68 1.59
C LYS A 63 -8.92 8.40 1.84
N LYS A 64 -9.70 8.00 0.83
CA LYS A 64 -11.08 7.54 1.02
C LYS A 64 -11.14 6.03 1.17
N ARG A 65 -12.14 5.51 1.88
CA ARG A 65 -12.39 4.05 1.97
C ARG A 65 -13.04 3.50 0.69
N GLN A 66 -13.90 4.31 0.09
CA GLN A 66 -14.59 4.00 -1.14
C GLN A 66 -14.69 5.26 -1.98
N CYS A 67 -14.46 5.13 -3.28
CA CYS A 67 -14.64 6.22 -4.23
C CYS A 67 -15.25 5.69 -5.52
N LYS A 68 -15.83 6.60 -6.31
CA LYS A 68 -16.26 6.33 -7.67
C LYS A 68 -15.78 7.46 -8.57
N PHE A 69 -15.36 7.13 -9.78
CA PHE A 69 -14.98 8.12 -10.78
C PHE A 69 -15.42 7.70 -12.18
N HIS A 70 -15.58 8.70 -13.05
CA HIS A 70 -15.99 8.51 -14.43
C HIS A 70 -14.77 8.42 -15.33
N THR A 71 -14.83 7.51 -16.30
CA THR A 71 -13.76 7.26 -17.26
C THR A 71 -14.01 7.93 -18.62
N SER A 72 -15.07 8.74 -18.72
CA SER A 72 -15.47 9.39 -19.96
C SER A 72 -14.45 10.47 -20.38
N PRO A 73 -14.17 10.64 -21.68
CA PRO A 73 -13.28 11.68 -22.19
C PRO A 73 -13.62 13.06 -21.61
N LYS A 74 -14.91 13.42 -21.49
CA LYS A 74 -15.38 14.68 -20.90
C LYS A 74 -15.00 14.91 -19.42
N ALA A 75 -14.84 13.85 -18.64
CA ALA A 75 -14.47 13.94 -17.22
C ALA A 75 -12.97 14.16 -17.03
N PHE A 76 -12.23 13.82 -18.08
CA PHE A 76 -10.82 14.03 -18.16
C PHE A 76 -10.60 15.38 -18.84
N GLY A 77 -10.95 15.58 -20.11
CA GLY A 77 -10.83 16.86 -20.81
C GLY A 77 -10.87 16.68 -22.32
N ILE A 78 -10.09 17.47 -23.08
CA ILE A 78 -9.98 17.26 -24.53
C ILE A 78 -9.24 15.94 -24.78
N ASP A 79 -9.84 15.15 -25.65
CA ASP A 79 -9.33 13.89 -26.10
C ASP A 79 -8.00 14.07 -26.87
N PRO A 80 -6.87 13.51 -26.39
CA PRO A 80 -5.57 13.66 -27.05
C PRO A 80 -5.47 12.83 -28.33
N CYS A 81 -6.32 11.80 -28.51
CA CYS A 81 -6.19 10.78 -29.54
C CYS A 81 -7.56 10.26 -30.02
N PRO A 82 -8.38 11.09 -30.69
CA PRO A 82 -9.71 10.70 -31.16
C PRO A 82 -9.65 9.42 -32.03
N GLY A 83 -10.56 8.46 -31.77
CA GLY A 83 -10.68 7.22 -32.56
C GLY A 83 -10.03 5.95 -31.98
N SER A 84 -9.29 6.05 -30.87
CA SER A 84 -8.70 4.90 -30.17
C SER A 84 -9.60 4.37 -29.03
N ARG A 85 -9.66 3.03 -28.84
CA ARG A 85 -10.21 2.44 -27.60
C ARG A 85 -9.25 2.74 -26.46
N ARG A 86 -9.76 3.26 -25.35
CA ARG A 86 -8.93 3.65 -24.20
C ARG A 86 -9.36 2.98 -22.92
N PHE A 87 -8.39 2.72 -22.07
CA PHE A 87 -8.58 2.10 -20.77
C PHE A 87 -7.96 3.00 -19.70
N VAL A 88 -8.56 2.96 -18.51
CA VAL A 88 -7.97 3.58 -17.33
C VAL A 88 -7.37 2.46 -16.50
N GLU A 89 -6.06 2.45 -16.42
CA GLU A 89 -5.34 1.56 -15.53
C GLU A 89 -5.17 2.27 -14.19
N VAL A 90 -5.64 1.64 -13.11
CA VAL A 90 -5.47 2.16 -11.75
C VAL A 90 -4.93 1.06 -10.86
N ALA A 91 -3.72 1.27 -10.34
CA ALA A 91 -3.13 0.42 -9.30
C ALA A 91 -3.21 1.15 -7.96
N TYR A 92 -3.82 0.52 -6.95
CA TYR A 92 -3.97 1.09 -5.62
C TYR A 92 -3.68 0.06 -4.52
N LYS A 93 -3.30 0.56 -3.35
CA LYS A 93 -3.13 -0.23 -2.13
C LYS A 93 -4.05 0.28 -1.04
N CYS A 94 -4.54 -0.61 -0.20
CA CYS A 94 -5.26 -0.23 1.02
C CYS A 94 -4.26 -0.07 2.17
N ARG A 95 -4.16 1.14 2.74
CA ARG A 95 -3.30 1.43 3.89
C ARG A 95 -4.14 1.70 5.14
N PRO A 96 -3.70 1.25 6.32
CA PRO A 96 -4.38 1.57 7.57
C PRO A 96 -4.59 3.09 7.72
N TYR A 97 -5.74 3.47 8.27
CA TYR A 97 -6.05 4.89 8.55
C TYR A 97 -5.17 5.44 9.67
N GLU A 98 -4.92 4.62 10.69
CA GLU A 98 -4.18 4.99 11.87
C GLU A 98 -3.12 3.93 12.21
N PHE A 99 -1.94 4.41 12.58
CA PHE A 99 -0.88 3.59 13.16
C PHE A 99 -0.79 3.89 14.65
N ARG A 100 -0.84 2.85 15.46
CA ARG A 100 -0.59 2.92 16.90
C ARG A 100 0.88 2.63 17.15
N SER A 101 1.50 3.39 18.04
CA SER A 101 2.88 3.14 18.47
C SER A 101 2.94 2.92 19.98
N LYS A 102 3.71 1.92 20.41
CA LYS A 102 4.06 1.71 21.81
C LYS A 102 5.57 1.62 21.94
N VAL A 103 6.09 2.21 23.00
CA VAL A 103 7.50 2.18 23.36
C VAL A 103 7.61 1.66 24.78
N GLY A 104 8.49 0.69 25.01
CA GLY A 104 8.87 0.23 26.33
C GLY A 104 10.40 0.24 26.46
N CYS A 105 10.89 0.61 27.63
CA CYS A 105 12.29 0.52 27.99
C CYS A 105 12.67 -0.94 28.29
N GLU A 106 13.95 -1.19 28.52
CA GLU A 106 14.45 -2.49 28.97
C GLU A 106 13.59 -3.09 30.11
N ASN A 107 13.12 -4.33 29.89
CA ASN A 107 12.23 -5.10 30.78
C ASN A 107 10.79 -4.57 30.94
N ASP A 108 10.39 -3.53 30.20
CA ASP A 108 8.98 -3.10 30.18
C ASP A 108 8.10 -4.11 29.44
N VAL A 109 6.85 -4.19 29.87
CA VAL A 109 5.82 -5.05 29.29
C VAL A 109 4.85 -4.21 28.45
N LEU A 110 4.88 -4.40 27.13
CA LEU A 110 4.02 -3.70 26.18
C LEU A 110 2.74 -4.49 25.89
N HIS A 111 1.59 -3.92 26.26
CA HIS A 111 0.28 -4.49 25.95
C HIS A 111 -0.27 -3.96 24.62
N LEU A 112 -0.32 -4.79 23.58
CA LEU A 112 -1.02 -4.47 22.32
C LEU A 112 -2.45 -4.97 22.40
N SER A 113 -3.43 -4.11 22.10
CA SER A 113 -4.84 -4.51 22.13
C SER A 113 -5.65 -3.81 21.04
N CYS A 114 -6.60 -4.56 20.48
CA CYS A 114 -7.57 -4.09 19.51
C CYS A 114 -9.00 -4.32 20.02
N ASN A 115 -9.95 -3.63 19.39
CA ASN A 115 -11.37 -3.79 19.66
C ASN A 115 -11.83 -5.24 19.40
N PRO A 116 -12.97 -5.68 19.97
CA PRO A 116 -13.45 -7.05 19.82
C PRO A 116 -13.60 -7.53 18.37
N HIS A 117 -13.74 -6.65 17.38
CA HIS A 117 -13.87 -7.03 15.96
C HIS A 117 -12.60 -6.85 15.13
N SER A 118 -11.51 -6.39 15.73
CA SER A 118 -10.22 -6.15 15.07
C SER A 118 -9.13 -7.05 15.66
N ARG A 119 -8.04 -7.22 14.91
CA ARG A 119 -6.85 -7.98 15.32
C ARG A 119 -5.61 -7.13 15.13
N VAL A 120 -4.61 -7.36 15.96
CA VAL A 120 -3.31 -6.65 15.89
C VAL A 120 -2.63 -7.03 14.58
N ALA A 121 -2.32 -6.04 13.76
CA ALA A 121 -1.43 -6.17 12.62
C ALA A 121 -0.16 -5.36 12.89
N VAL A 122 0.93 -6.06 13.23
CA VAL A 122 2.25 -5.45 13.44
C VAL A 122 2.79 -5.00 12.08
N TYR A 123 3.24 -3.74 12.00
CA TYR A 123 3.80 -3.14 10.79
C TYR A 123 5.32 -3.05 10.86
N SER A 124 5.84 -2.61 12.00
CA SER A 124 7.27 -2.60 12.28
C SER A 124 7.54 -2.70 13.77
N ALA A 125 8.67 -3.29 14.12
CA ALA A 125 9.23 -3.20 15.46
C ALA A 125 10.73 -2.97 15.39
N GLN A 126 11.23 -2.17 16.31
CA GLN A 126 12.62 -1.76 16.42
C GLN A 126 13.05 -1.96 17.86
N TYR A 127 14.02 -2.83 18.06
CA TYR A 127 14.70 -2.98 19.33
C TYR A 127 16.07 -2.33 19.18
N VAL A 128 16.25 -1.17 19.80
CA VAL A 128 17.39 -0.29 19.53
C VAL A 128 18.00 0.24 20.83
N LEU A 129 19.29 0.57 20.75
CA LEU A 129 20.01 1.29 21.78
C LEU A 129 19.86 2.80 21.57
N ARG A 130 19.56 3.56 22.64
CA ARG A 130 19.62 5.03 22.60
C ARG A 130 20.98 5.49 22.07
N PHE A 131 20.96 6.30 21.01
CA PHE A 131 22.13 6.96 20.39
C PHE A 131 23.03 6.13 19.46
N THR A 132 22.68 4.89 19.11
CA THR A 132 23.41 4.15 18.06
C THR A 132 22.45 3.47 17.09
N ALA A 133 22.83 3.43 15.80
CA ALA A 133 22.10 2.74 14.73
C ALA A 133 22.21 1.21 14.83
N CYS A 134 22.33 0.66 16.05
CA CYS A 134 22.27 -0.79 16.22
C CYS A 134 20.82 -1.22 16.22
N LEU A 135 20.38 -1.59 15.03
CA LEU A 135 19.07 -2.15 14.75
C LEU A 135 19.20 -3.67 14.79
N GLU A 136 18.44 -4.30 15.68
CA GLU A 136 18.22 -5.74 15.58
C GLU A 136 17.30 -6.01 14.37
N PRO A 137 17.78 -6.65 13.29
CA PRO A 137 16.99 -6.81 12.07
C PRO A 137 15.75 -7.68 12.27
N TYR A 138 15.76 -8.57 13.27
CA TYR A 138 14.68 -9.53 13.52
C TYR A 138 13.58 -9.01 14.44
N ALA A 139 13.67 -7.76 14.95
CA ALA A 139 12.68 -7.25 15.89
C ALA A 139 11.26 -7.23 15.32
N THR A 140 11.11 -6.85 14.04
CA THR A 140 9.81 -6.86 13.36
C THR A 140 9.26 -8.26 13.20
N GLU A 141 10.09 -9.21 12.77
CA GLU A 141 9.68 -10.60 12.58
C GLU A 141 9.26 -11.26 13.90
N THR A 142 10.03 -11.05 14.97
CA THR A 142 9.67 -11.51 16.32
C THR A 142 8.34 -10.91 16.77
N ALA A 143 8.15 -9.59 16.65
CA ALA A 143 6.89 -8.97 17.04
C ALA A 143 5.71 -9.48 16.20
N MET A 144 5.91 -9.75 14.91
CA MET A 144 4.90 -10.35 14.04
C MET A 144 4.54 -11.77 14.49
N ARG A 145 5.54 -12.65 14.70
CA ARG A 145 5.32 -14.02 15.16
C ARG A 145 4.53 -14.05 16.47
N GLU A 146 4.83 -13.13 17.38
CA GLU A 146 4.25 -13.13 18.72
C GLU A 146 2.87 -12.47 18.80
N CYS A 147 2.60 -11.43 17.99
CA CYS A 147 1.39 -10.63 18.15
C CYS A 147 0.47 -10.55 16.93
N HIS A 148 0.96 -10.83 15.73
CA HIS A 148 0.16 -10.66 14.52
C HIS A 148 -1.07 -11.58 14.55
N GLY A 149 -2.24 -11.02 14.24
CA GLY A 149 -3.52 -11.75 14.24
C GLY A 149 -4.14 -11.98 15.63
N LYS A 150 -3.49 -11.60 16.73
CA LYS A 150 -4.05 -11.70 18.09
C LYS A 150 -4.92 -10.47 18.41
N ARG A 151 -5.93 -10.63 19.27
CA ARG A 151 -6.77 -9.51 19.76
C ARG A 151 -6.10 -8.71 20.86
N ARG A 152 -5.38 -9.42 21.73
CA ARG A 152 -4.55 -8.89 22.81
C ARG A 152 -3.23 -9.64 22.74
N CYS A 153 -2.14 -8.90 22.84
CA CYS A 153 -0.79 -9.45 22.87
C CYS A 153 0.05 -8.70 23.90
N VAL A 154 1.02 -9.40 24.47
CA VAL A 154 1.96 -8.85 25.44
C VAL A 154 3.35 -9.12 24.91
N LEU A 155 4.17 -8.07 24.79
CA LEU A 155 5.57 -8.14 24.42
C LEU A 155 6.43 -7.71 25.59
N SER A 156 7.50 -8.44 25.88
CA SER A 156 8.51 -8.04 26.86
C SER A 156 9.68 -7.40 26.12
N SER A 157 10.09 -6.19 26.53
CA SER A 157 11.25 -5.51 25.97
C SER A 157 12.56 -6.05 26.58
N ASP A 158 12.74 -7.37 26.51
CA ASP A 158 13.89 -8.06 27.08
C ASP A 158 14.79 -8.68 26.00
N SER A 159 16.03 -8.98 26.40
CA SER A 159 17.03 -9.58 25.51
C SER A 159 16.76 -11.06 25.20
N LYS A 160 15.85 -11.71 25.92
CA LYS A 160 15.44 -13.09 25.66
C LYS A 160 14.53 -13.16 24.44
N MET A 161 13.63 -12.18 24.31
CA MET A 161 12.65 -12.10 23.23
C MET A 161 13.25 -11.46 21.97
N PHE A 162 14.03 -10.39 22.13
CA PHE A 162 14.55 -9.60 21.02
C PHE A 162 16.07 -9.70 20.81
N GLY A 163 16.76 -10.57 21.54
CA GLY A 163 18.21 -10.75 21.41
C GLY A 163 19.03 -9.76 22.24
N LYS A 164 20.34 -10.01 22.34
CA LYS A 164 21.26 -9.18 23.14
C LYS A 164 21.59 -7.89 22.39
N PRO A 165 21.59 -6.72 23.06
CA PRO A 165 22.05 -5.49 22.42
C PRO A 165 23.51 -5.59 21.99
N CYS A 166 23.85 -4.88 20.93
CA CYS A 166 25.19 -4.83 20.35
C CYS A 166 26.28 -4.37 21.32
N ARG A 167 25.90 -3.64 22.39
CA ARG A 167 26.80 -3.25 23.47
C ARG A 167 26.28 -3.75 24.82
N PRO A 168 27.08 -4.50 25.59
CA PRO A 168 26.72 -4.90 26.93
C PRO A 168 26.59 -3.66 27.85
N GLY A 169 25.61 -3.68 28.77
CA GLY A 169 25.36 -2.60 29.73
C GLY A 169 24.64 -1.36 29.17
N SER A 170 24.06 -1.47 27.98
CA SER A 170 23.45 -0.35 27.26
C SER A 170 21.92 -0.38 27.37
N LYS A 171 21.28 0.76 27.68
CA LYS A 171 19.82 0.84 27.88
C LYS A 171 19.07 0.73 26.55
N THR A 172 18.43 -0.42 26.34
CA THR A 172 17.61 -0.70 25.15
C THR A 172 16.17 -0.22 25.32
N TYR A 173 15.49 -0.03 24.19
CA TYR A 173 14.05 0.14 24.17
C TYR A 173 13.44 -0.54 22.94
N LEU A 174 12.23 -1.06 23.11
CA LEU A 174 11.42 -1.63 22.06
C LEU A 174 10.37 -0.62 21.62
N LYS A 175 10.39 -0.26 20.34
CA LYS A 175 9.31 0.49 19.68
C LYS A 175 8.55 -0.43 18.74
N VAL A 176 7.24 -0.55 18.94
CA VAL A 176 6.35 -1.35 18.08
C VAL A 176 5.30 -0.45 17.46
N VAL A 177 5.18 -0.51 16.13
CA VAL A 177 4.15 0.15 15.34
C VAL A 177 3.20 -0.92 14.82
N TYR A 178 1.91 -0.76 15.11
CA TYR A 178 0.87 -1.72 14.77
C TYR A 178 -0.43 -1.00 14.42
N THR A 179 -1.38 -1.73 13.87
CA THR A 179 -2.72 -1.25 13.61
C THR A 179 -3.78 -2.28 14.05
N CYS A 180 -5.03 -1.84 14.05
CA CYS A 180 -6.26 -2.56 14.33
C CYS A 180 -7.29 -2.16 13.26
#